data_AF-A0A4Q7QN64-F1
#
_entry.id   AF-A0A4Q7QN64-F1
#
_cell.length_a   1.000
_cell.length_b   1.000
_cell.length_c   1.000
_cell.angle_alpha   90.00
_cell.angle_beta   90.00
_cell.angle_gamma   90.00
#
_symmetry.space_group_name_H-M   'P 1'
#
loop_
_entity.id
_entity.type
_entity.pdbx_description
1 polymer ?
#
loop_
_entity_poly.entity_id
_entity_poly.type
_entity_poly.pdbx_seq_one_letter_code
_entity_poly.pdbx_strand_id
1 'polypeptide(L)'
;MRNTILAVSVLVAGLILTGCGADEPDAQVASGSGGQQSTAPSSAPASLSQDEMAVKFTQCLRENGLNVPDPEPGKGPMLRFDKNSGVTKEQVDKAMEACQEYNPQAQGSANPQQAENGRKYAECMRKNGVEKFPDPKPDQRGIMIGPGVADDPDFKKAQDACQSILAAR
;
A
#
# COMPACT_ATOMS: atom_id res chain seq x y z
N MET A 1 -28.48 -6.27 58.82
CA MET A 1 -29.33 -7.45 59.14
C MET A 1 -29.41 -8.33 57.90
N ARG A 2 -29.67 -9.64 58.05
CA ARG A 2 -29.67 -10.61 56.94
C ARG A 2 -31.03 -10.64 56.25
N ASN A 3 -31.06 -10.90 54.95
CA ASN A 3 -32.09 -11.78 54.38
C ASN A 3 -31.53 -12.47 53.12
N THR A 4 -31.71 -13.79 53.06
CA THR A 4 -31.17 -14.67 52.00
C THR A 4 -32.29 -15.60 51.56
N ILE A 5 -32.58 -15.68 50.26
CA ILE A 5 -33.56 -16.63 49.71
C ILE A 5 -32.89 -17.44 48.59
N LEU A 6 -33.04 -18.75 48.71
CA LEU A 6 -32.65 -19.84 47.80
C LEU A 6 -33.88 -20.22 46.96
N ALA A 7 -33.85 -20.92 45.81
CA ALA A 7 -32.80 -21.28 44.83
C ALA A 7 -33.53 -22.00 43.65
N VAL A 8 -32.86 -22.94 42.96
CA VAL A 8 -33.44 -24.01 42.10
C VAL A 8 -33.82 -23.65 40.66
N SER A 9 -32.82 -23.80 39.79
CA SER A 9 -32.81 -24.57 38.54
C SER A 9 -34.13 -25.09 37.92
N VAL A 10 -34.32 -24.84 36.63
CA VAL A 10 -34.77 -25.89 35.69
C VAL A 10 -33.91 -25.82 34.42
N LEU A 11 -33.37 -26.95 33.99
CA LEU A 11 -32.62 -27.09 32.74
C LEU A 11 -33.46 -27.97 31.81
N VAL A 12 -34.03 -27.39 30.74
CA VAL A 12 -34.85 -28.13 29.77
C VAL A 12 -34.16 -28.14 28.42
N ALA A 13 -33.66 -29.31 28.03
CA ALA A 13 -33.34 -29.62 26.64
C ALA A 13 -34.48 -30.45 26.05
N GLY A 14 -34.96 -30.07 24.86
CA GLY A 14 -36.04 -30.78 24.18
C GLY A 14 -36.09 -30.42 22.70
N LEU A 15 -35.88 -31.41 21.84
CA LEU A 15 -35.95 -31.26 20.38
C LEU A 15 -37.41 -31.28 19.93
N ILE A 16 -37.75 -30.52 18.88
CA ILE A 16 -38.91 -30.81 18.03
C ILE A 16 -38.52 -30.62 16.54
N LEU A 17 -39.39 -31.06 15.64
CA LEU A 17 -39.03 -31.59 14.32
C LEU A 17 -38.97 -30.55 13.18
N THR A 18 -38.37 -31.00 12.07
CA THR A 18 -38.26 -30.35 10.77
C THR A 18 -39.60 -29.95 10.13
N GLY A 19 -39.61 -28.79 9.47
CA GLY A 19 -40.62 -28.37 8.48
C GLY A 19 -39.99 -27.49 7.41
N CYS A 20 -40.56 -27.43 6.20
CA CYS A 20 -39.99 -26.70 5.06
C CYS A 20 -41.10 -26.12 4.16
N GLY A 21 -40.98 -24.84 3.78
CA GLY A 21 -41.83 -24.17 2.78
C GLY A 21 -42.41 -22.82 3.21
N ALA A 22 -42.19 -21.81 2.36
CA ALA A 22 -43.04 -20.65 1.97
C ALA A 22 -44.24 -20.17 2.84
N ASP A 23 -44.60 -18.88 2.93
CA ASP A 23 -44.05 -17.57 2.47
C ASP A 23 -44.90 -16.45 3.19
N GLU A 24 -44.83 -15.11 3.00
CA GLU A 24 -44.19 -14.27 1.96
C GLU A 24 -43.52 -12.95 2.48
N PRO A 25 -44.21 -11.86 2.90
CA PRO A 25 -43.77 -10.54 2.41
C PRO A 25 -43.49 -9.44 3.46
N ASP A 26 -42.42 -8.67 3.21
CA ASP A 26 -42.52 -7.23 2.91
C ASP A 26 -41.31 -6.80 2.02
N ALA A 27 -41.30 -5.60 1.44
CA ALA A 27 -40.41 -5.25 0.33
C ALA A 27 -39.57 -3.99 0.58
N GLN A 28 -38.28 -4.04 0.27
CA GLN A 28 -37.49 -2.81 0.10
C GLN A 28 -36.37 -2.88 -0.96
N VAL A 29 -36.64 -2.17 -2.06
CA VAL A 29 -35.74 -1.48 -3.01
C VAL A 29 -34.69 -2.25 -3.86
N ALA A 30 -35.05 -2.36 -5.15
CA ALA A 30 -34.22 -1.94 -6.30
C ALA A 30 -32.91 -2.69 -6.64
N SER A 31 -33.05 -3.91 -7.17
CA SER A 31 -32.00 -4.51 -8.01
C SER A 31 -31.90 -3.82 -9.38
N GLY A 32 -30.80 -3.11 -9.62
CA GLY A 32 -30.33 -2.81 -10.98
C GLY A 32 -29.76 -4.08 -11.64
N SER A 33 -30.09 -4.35 -12.89
CA SER A 33 -29.84 -5.65 -13.52
C SER A 33 -28.48 -5.77 -14.22
N GLY A 34 -27.85 -6.95 -14.07
CA GLY A 34 -26.85 -7.47 -15.00
C GLY A 34 -25.47 -7.77 -14.40
N GLY A 35 -25.05 -9.04 -14.46
CA GLY A 35 -23.66 -9.45 -14.19
C GLY A 35 -23.53 -10.66 -13.27
N GLN A 36 -23.15 -11.80 -13.85
CA GLN A 36 -22.49 -12.86 -13.08
C GLN A 36 -21.09 -12.38 -12.65
N GLN A 37 -20.61 -12.78 -11.47
CA GLN A 37 -19.61 -13.86 -11.37
C GLN A 37 -19.32 -14.24 -9.91
N SER A 38 -19.03 -15.51 -9.67
CA SER A 38 -18.66 -16.04 -8.36
C SER A 38 -17.27 -15.56 -7.91
N THR A 39 -17.15 -15.10 -6.67
CA THR A 39 -15.89 -15.07 -5.92
C THR A 39 -16.10 -15.62 -4.52
N ALA A 40 -15.43 -16.73 -4.20
CA ALA A 40 -15.29 -17.18 -2.82
C ALA A 40 -14.45 -16.16 -2.01
N PRO A 41 -14.55 -16.13 -0.66
CA PRO A 41 -13.64 -15.34 0.16
C PRO A 41 -12.21 -15.85 0.00
N SER A 42 -11.43 -15.19 -0.85
CA SER A 42 -10.04 -15.54 -1.10
C SER A 42 -9.17 -14.99 0.02
N SER A 43 -8.83 -15.85 0.98
CA SER A 43 -7.95 -15.55 2.12
C SER A 43 -6.49 -15.40 1.71
N ALA A 44 -6.20 -14.48 0.79
CA ALA A 44 -4.87 -13.89 0.67
C ALA A 44 -4.63 -12.93 1.85
N PRO A 45 -3.40 -12.80 2.36
CA PRO A 45 -3.07 -11.67 3.22
C PRO A 45 -3.24 -10.39 2.40
N ALA A 46 -4.18 -9.53 2.79
CA ALA A 46 -4.40 -8.27 2.10
C ALA A 46 -3.14 -7.39 2.24
N SER A 47 -2.39 -7.25 1.15
CA SER A 47 -1.42 -6.17 1.04
C SER A 47 -2.19 -4.85 1.13
N LEU A 48 -1.90 -4.07 2.16
CA LEU A 48 -2.58 -2.80 2.46
C LEU A 48 -2.74 -1.98 1.18
N SER A 49 -3.94 -1.46 0.96
CA SER A 49 -4.20 -0.54 -0.15
C SER A 49 -3.28 0.68 -0.05
N GLN A 50 -3.04 1.35 -1.18
CA GLN A 50 -2.15 2.50 -1.23
C GLN A 50 -2.63 3.66 -0.32
N ASP A 51 -3.95 3.76 -0.12
CA ASP A 51 -4.57 4.70 0.83
C ASP A 51 -4.36 4.27 2.29
N GLU A 52 -4.55 2.99 2.65
CA GLU A 52 -4.23 2.49 4.01
C GLU A 52 -2.76 2.66 4.37
N MET A 53 -1.87 2.44 3.41
CA MET A 53 -0.43 2.69 3.57
C MET A 53 -0.14 4.18 3.78
N ALA A 54 -0.77 5.06 3.00
CA ALA A 54 -0.67 6.51 3.19
C ALA A 54 -1.19 6.98 4.55
N VAL A 55 -2.29 6.40 5.07
CA VAL A 55 -2.83 6.70 6.41
C VAL A 55 -1.91 6.22 7.53
N LYS A 56 -1.33 5.02 7.43
CA LYS A 56 -0.31 4.56 8.40
C LYS A 56 0.93 5.45 8.39
N PHE A 57 1.31 5.97 7.24
CA PHE A 57 2.41 6.93 7.11
C PHE A 57 2.10 8.27 7.79
N THR A 58 0.95 8.90 7.53
CA THR A 58 0.60 10.16 8.21
C THR A 58 0.43 9.97 9.72
N GLN A 59 -0.09 8.83 10.16
CA GLN A 59 -0.14 8.48 11.57
C GLN A 59 1.26 8.35 12.20
N CYS A 60 2.17 7.58 11.60
CA CYS A 60 3.55 7.43 12.09
C CYS A 60 4.30 8.77 12.13
N LEU A 61 4.10 9.65 11.13
CA LEU A 61 4.68 10.99 11.14
C LEU A 61 4.12 11.86 12.28
N ARG A 62 2.81 11.77 12.57
CA ARG A 62 2.19 12.44 13.73
C ARG A 62 2.73 11.91 15.06
N GLU A 63 2.97 10.60 15.18
CA GLU A 63 3.60 9.99 16.35
C GLU A 63 5.07 10.42 16.54
N ASN A 64 5.78 10.73 15.45
CA ASN A 64 7.12 11.33 15.46
C ASN A 64 7.12 12.87 15.58
N GLY A 65 5.97 13.49 15.87
CA GLY A 65 5.84 14.92 16.14
C GLY A 65 5.68 15.82 14.92
N LEU A 66 5.54 15.27 13.71
CA LEU A 66 5.17 16.05 12.52
C LEU A 66 3.65 16.12 12.41
N ASN A 67 3.07 17.28 12.70
CA ASN A 67 1.62 17.49 12.56
C ASN A 67 1.21 17.57 11.07
N VAL A 68 0.99 16.41 10.45
CA VAL A 68 0.57 16.28 9.04
C VAL A 68 -0.94 16.01 8.93
N PRO A 69 -1.63 16.60 7.93
CA PRO A 69 -3.00 16.23 7.62
C PRO A 69 -3.05 14.82 7.03
N ASP A 70 -4.19 14.15 7.17
CA ASP A 70 -4.41 12.83 6.58
C ASP A 70 -4.62 12.90 5.05
N PRO A 71 -4.27 11.83 4.32
CA PRO A 71 -4.33 11.83 2.86
C PRO A 71 -5.78 11.85 2.36
N GLU A 72 -6.05 12.62 1.31
CA GLU A 72 -7.26 12.42 0.52
C GLU A 72 -7.13 11.12 -0.30
N PRO A 73 -8.19 10.29 -0.41
CA PRO A 73 -8.16 9.05 -1.18
C PRO A 73 -7.65 9.26 -2.61
N GLY A 74 -6.71 8.42 -3.04
CA GLY A 74 -6.08 8.48 -4.36
C GLY A 74 -5.13 9.67 -4.59
N LYS A 75 -4.93 10.57 -3.62
CA LYS A 75 -3.93 11.67 -3.71
C LYS A 75 -2.67 11.42 -2.87
N GLY A 76 -2.78 10.63 -1.80
CA GLY A 76 -1.65 10.32 -0.92
C GLY A 76 -1.25 11.46 0.03
N PRO A 77 -0.13 11.30 0.76
CA PRO A 77 0.22 12.15 1.91
C PRO A 77 0.83 13.50 1.48
N MET A 78 0.13 14.61 1.74
CA MET A 78 0.56 15.96 1.36
C MET A 78 1.35 16.66 2.49
N LEU A 79 2.65 16.39 2.55
CA LEU A 79 3.57 16.97 3.54
C LEU A 79 3.74 18.49 3.31
N ARG A 80 3.48 19.30 4.35
CA ARG A 80 3.62 20.76 4.34
C ARG A 80 4.24 21.25 5.65
N PHE A 81 5.51 21.66 5.58
CA PHE A 81 6.30 22.12 6.73
C PHE A 81 6.83 23.53 6.46
N ASP A 82 5.93 24.51 6.56
CA ASP A 82 6.27 25.93 6.45
C ASP A 82 7.07 26.42 7.67
N LYS A 83 7.70 27.59 7.59
CA LYS A 83 8.52 28.16 8.69
C LYS A 83 7.75 28.34 10.01
N ASN A 84 6.41 28.40 9.95
CA ASN A 84 5.54 28.54 11.13
C ASN A 84 5.13 27.18 11.74
N SER A 85 5.51 26.04 11.14
CA SER A 85 5.13 24.70 11.62
C SER A 85 5.86 24.24 12.88
N GLY A 86 6.92 24.95 13.29
CA GLY A 86 7.67 24.67 14.52
C GLY A 86 8.62 23.46 14.46
N VAL A 87 8.63 22.69 13.36
CA VAL A 87 9.51 21.54 13.17
C VAL A 87 10.79 21.92 12.41
N THR A 88 11.93 21.38 12.84
CA THR A 88 13.21 21.53 12.12
C THR A 88 13.32 20.51 10.98
N LYS A 89 14.20 20.78 9.99
CA LYS A 89 14.50 19.79 8.94
C LYS A 89 15.00 18.47 9.53
N GLU A 90 15.79 18.51 10.61
CA GLU A 90 16.32 17.31 11.28
C GLU A 90 15.20 16.47 11.92
N GLN A 91 14.18 17.10 12.50
CA GLN A 91 12.98 16.40 12.98
C GLN A 91 12.19 15.77 11.82
N VAL A 92 12.06 16.48 10.69
CA VAL A 92 11.41 15.94 9.50
C VAL A 92 12.17 14.74 8.94
N ASP A 93 13.48 14.87 8.74
CA ASP A 93 14.32 13.79 8.19
C ASP A 93 14.28 12.54 9.07
N LYS A 94 14.41 12.70 10.40
CA LYS A 94 14.33 11.59 11.36
C LYS A 94 12.96 10.90 11.37
N ALA A 95 11.87 11.65 11.28
CA ALA A 95 10.53 11.08 11.20
C ALA A 95 10.29 10.35 9.87
N MET A 96 10.83 10.88 8.76
CA MET A 96 10.77 10.25 7.44
C MET A 96 11.53 8.91 7.39
N GLU A 97 12.66 8.82 8.10
CA GLU A 97 13.43 7.58 8.31
C GLU A 97 12.66 6.58 9.17
N ALA A 98 12.20 6.99 10.36
CA ALA A 98 11.43 6.15 11.28
C ALA A 98 10.13 5.59 10.65
N CYS A 99 9.53 6.33 9.72
CA CYS A 99 8.28 5.96 9.04
C CYS A 99 8.50 5.41 7.62
N GLN A 100 9.74 5.04 7.25
CA GLN A 100 10.07 4.60 5.89
C GLN A 100 9.25 3.37 5.42
N GLU A 101 8.97 2.42 6.32
CA GLU A 101 8.19 1.20 6.01
C GLU A 101 6.78 1.52 5.47
N TYR A 102 6.11 2.52 6.04
CA TYR A 102 4.76 2.91 5.65
C TYR A 102 4.73 3.91 4.49
N ASN A 103 5.86 4.51 4.14
CA ASN A 103 5.90 5.62 3.20
C ASN A 103 5.60 5.16 1.75
N PRO A 104 4.44 5.53 1.16
CA PRO A 104 4.07 5.07 -0.20
C PRO A 104 4.97 5.67 -1.29
N GLN A 105 5.74 6.72 -0.99
CA GLN A 105 6.81 7.21 -1.86
C GLN A 105 8.11 6.39 -1.70
N ALA A 106 8.41 5.88 -0.49
CA ALA A 106 9.57 5.02 -0.26
C ALA A 106 9.39 3.59 -0.78
N GLN A 107 8.18 3.19 -1.22
CA GLN A 107 7.97 1.95 -1.98
C GLN A 107 8.79 1.86 -3.29
N GLY A 108 9.41 2.97 -3.75
CA GLY A 108 10.44 2.99 -4.79
C GLY A 108 11.89 2.79 -4.30
N SER A 109 12.08 2.41 -3.03
CA SER A 109 13.35 2.10 -2.38
C SER A 109 13.26 0.72 -1.72
N ALA A 110 14.34 -0.07 -1.80
CA ALA A 110 14.55 -1.30 -1.01
C ALA A 110 13.51 -2.45 -1.12
N ASN A 111 12.72 -2.56 -2.20
CA ASN A 111 12.15 -3.88 -2.56
C ASN A 111 13.24 -4.71 -3.30
N PRO A 112 13.62 -5.91 -2.82
CA PRO A 112 14.65 -6.75 -3.45
C PRO A 112 14.39 -7.05 -4.94
N GLN A 113 13.13 -7.25 -5.32
CA GLN A 113 12.72 -7.49 -6.71
C GLN A 113 12.91 -6.25 -7.59
N GLN A 114 12.65 -5.05 -7.06
CA GLN A 114 12.95 -3.80 -7.78
C GLN A 114 14.46 -3.56 -7.87
N ALA A 115 15.25 -3.92 -6.85
CA ALA A 115 16.71 -3.86 -6.91
C ALA A 115 17.30 -4.88 -7.91
N GLU A 116 16.65 -6.03 -8.13
CA GLU A 116 16.99 -6.97 -9.20
C GLU A 116 16.58 -6.46 -10.58
N ASN A 117 15.35 -5.96 -10.74
CA ASN A 117 14.87 -5.40 -12.00
C ASN A 117 15.67 -4.14 -12.42
N GLY A 118 16.11 -3.31 -11.47
CA GLY A 118 17.01 -2.19 -11.75
C GLY A 118 18.39 -2.62 -12.26
N ARG A 119 18.96 -3.72 -11.75
CA ARG A 119 20.20 -4.31 -12.26
C ARG A 119 20.02 -4.90 -13.66
N LYS A 120 18.93 -5.66 -13.89
CA LYS A 120 18.55 -6.18 -15.22
C LYS A 120 18.33 -5.06 -16.24
N TYR A 121 17.71 -3.96 -15.84
CA TYR A 121 17.51 -2.77 -16.68
C TYR A 121 18.85 -2.12 -17.02
N ALA A 122 19.74 -1.91 -16.05
CA ALA A 122 21.07 -1.34 -16.29
C ALA A 122 21.91 -2.21 -17.26
N GLU A 123 21.88 -3.53 -17.10
CA GLU A 123 22.52 -4.48 -18.02
C GLU A 123 21.90 -4.42 -19.43
N CYS A 124 20.56 -4.32 -19.52
CA CYS A 124 19.83 -4.18 -20.77
C CYS A 124 20.19 -2.88 -21.51
N MET A 125 20.29 -1.74 -20.79
CA MET A 125 20.68 -0.45 -21.35
C MET A 125 22.08 -0.52 -21.98
N ARG A 126 23.05 -1.10 -21.25
CA ARG A 126 24.42 -1.29 -21.75
C ARG A 126 24.45 -2.20 -22.99
N LYS A 127 23.67 -3.29 -23.02
CA LYS A 127 23.53 -4.19 -24.18
C LYS A 127 22.89 -3.54 -25.41
N ASN A 128 22.18 -2.41 -25.26
CA ASN A 128 21.52 -1.71 -26.36
C ASN A 128 22.29 -0.48 -26.88
N GLY A 129 23.52 -0.26 -26.40
CA GLY A 129 24.44 0.79 -26.88
C GLY A 129 24.91 1.74 -25.77
N VAL A 130 24.15 1.86 -24.67
CA VAL A 130 24.39 2.86 -23.62
C VAL A 130 25.41 2.33 -22.60
N GLU A 131 26.64 2.07 -23.05
CA GLU A 131 27.69 1.38 -22.27
C GLU A 131 27.97 2.02 -20.90
N LYS A 132 27.80 3.34 -20.80
CA LYS A 132 28.03 4.14 -19.58
C LYS A 132 26.88 4.10 -18.58
N PHE A 133 25.81 3.35 -18.85
CA PHE A 133 24.63 3.30 -17.98
C PHE A 133 25.00 2.71 -16.59
N PRO A 134 24.76 3.42 -15.48
CA PRO A 134 25.20 3.00 -14.15
C PRO A 134 24.30 1.92 -13.54
N ASP A 135 24.87 1.09 -12.67
CA ASP A 135 24.11 0.18 -11.81
C ASP A 135 23.49 0.92 -10.61
N PRO A 136 22.28 0.53 -10.15
CA PRO A 136 21.69 1.10 -8.94
C PRO A 136 22.44 0.63 -7.68
N LYS A 137 22.75 1.57 -6.78
CA LYS A 137 23.36 1.27 -5.47
C LYS A 137 22.29 0.79 -4.47
N PRO A 138 22.65 0.06 -3.40
CA PRO A 138 21.68 -0.50 -2.43
C PRO A 138 20.73 0.53 -1.83
N ASP A 139 21.26 1.70 -1.46
CA ASP A 139 20.52 2.77 -0.75
C ASP A 139 19.99 3.86 -1.70
N GLN A 140 20.07 3.63 -3.01
CA GLN A 140 19.71 4.60 -4.05
C GLN A 140 18.25 4.42 -4.48
N ARG A 141 17.44 5.45 -4.27
CA ARG A 141 16.04 5.47 -4.71
C ARG A 141 15.96 5.54 -6.24
N GLY A 142 15.52 4.45 -6.86
CA GLY A 142 15.41 4.32 -8.31
C GLY A 142 16.76 4.38 -9.05
N ILE A 143 16.68 4.62 -10.37
CA ILE A 143 17.85 4.63 -11.25
C ILE A 143 18.16 6.09 -11.62
N MET A 144 19.39 6.52 -11.31
CA MET A 144 19.84 7.89 -11.59
C MET A 144 20.52 7.95 -12.95
N ILE A 145 20.06 8.85 -13.81
CA ILE A 145 20.55 9.02 -15.19
C ILE A 145 21.25 10.38 -15.26
N GLY A 146 22.56 10.37 -15.50
CA GLY A 146 23.36 11.59 -15.64
C GLY A 146 23.34 12.15 -17.07
N PRO A 147 23.82 13.39 -17.30
CA PRO A 147 23.83 14.03 -18.62
C PRO A 147 24.46 13.15 -19.69
N GLY A 148 25.72 12.75 -19.54
CA GLY A 148 26.44 11.86 -20.47
C GLY A 148 25.95 10.40 -20.56
N VAL A 149 24.73 10.12 -20.09
CA VAL A 149 23.95 8.90 -20.31
C VAL A 149 22.62 9.23 -21.00
N ALA A 150 22.01 10.38 -20.71
CA ALA A 150 20.82 10.91 -21.40
C ALA A 150 21.16 11.53 -22.78
N ASP A 151 22.37 12.08 -22.92
CA ASP A 151 22.93 12.66 -24.16
C ASP A 151 23.44 11.56 -25.14
N ASP A 152 23.35 10.28 -24.75
CA ASP A 152 23.78 9.14 -25.56
C ASP A 152 22.77 8.88 -26.69
N PRO A 153 23.19 8.78 -27.97
CA PRO A 153 22.26 8.64 -29.10
C PRO A 153 21.44 7.35 -29.08
N ASP A 154 21.94 6.29 -28.43
CA ASP A 154 21.19 5.03 -28.26
C ASP A 154 20.27 5.05 -27.02
N PHE A 155 20.35 6.08 -26.17
CA PHE A 155 19.61 6.17 -24.90
C PHE A 155 18.11 5.89 -25.05
N LYS A 156 17.44 6.60 -25.96
CA LYS A 156 16.00 6.45 -26.15
C LYS A 156 15.63 5.06 -26.67
N LYS A 157 16.38 4.53 -27.64
CA LYS A 157 16.16 3.20 -28.22
C LYS A 157 16.35 2.10 -27.17
N ALA A 158 17.38 2.23 -26.34
CA ALA A 158 17.63 1.33 -25.22
C ALA A 158 16.52 1.41 -24.17
N GLN A 159 16.09 2.61 -23.77
CA GLN A 159 14.97 2.81 -22.85
C GLN A 159 13.68 2.17 -23.39
N ASP A 160 13.33 2.43 -24.65
CA ASP A 160 12.12 1.90 -25.28
C ASP A 160 12.11 0.36 -25.32
N ALA A 161 13.28 -0.27 -25.47
CA ALA A 161 13.46 -1.73 -25.43
C ALA A 161 13.47 -2.33 -24.01
N CYS A 162 14.05 -1.62 -23.03
CA CYS A 162 14.31 -2.14 -21.68
C CYS A 162 13.22 -1.79 -20.63
N GLN A 163 12.36 -0.80 -20.90
CA GLN A 163 11.35 -0.29 -19.94
C GLN A 163 10.42 -1.35 -19.33
N SER A 164 10.13 -2.44 -20.06
CA SER A 164 9.29 -3.54 -19.60
C SER A 164 9.85 -4.25 -18.35
N ILE A 165 11.17 -4.24 -18.17
CA ILE A 165 11.86 -4.80 -17.00
C ILE A 165 11.44 -4.08 -15.70
N LEU A 166 11.15 -2.77 -15.78
CA LEU A 166 10.73 -1.95 -14.64
C LEU A 166 9.21 -1.98 -14.41
N ALA A 167 8.43 -2.44 -15.41
CA ALA A 167 6.98 -2.59 -15.30
C ALA A 167 6.54 -3.91 -14.63
N ALA A 168 7.46 -4.88 -14.48
CA ALA A 168 7.23 -6.16 -13.83
C ALA A 168 7.07 -6.00 -12.30
N ARG A 169 5.81 -6.04 -11.85
CA ARG A 169 5.40 -6.07 -10.43
C ARG A 169 5.31 -7.51 -9.93
#